data_AF-A0AAD2ZTB9-F1
#
_entry.id   AF-A0AAD2ZTB9-F1
#
_cell.length_a   1.000
_cell.length_b   1.000
_cell.length_c   1.000
_cell.angle_alpha   90.00
_cell.angle_beta   90.00
_cell.angle_gamma   90.00
#
_symmetry.space_group_name_H-M   'P 1'
#
loop_
_entity.id
_entity.type
_entity.pdbx_description
1 polymer ?
#
loop_
_entity_poly.entity_id
_entity_poly.type
_entity_poly.pdbx_seq_one_letter_code
_entity_poly.pdbx_strand_id
1 'polypeptide(L)'
;MPGKKKTPDQTAQAVILREAGFTLPAIASRLGISVSTAQRILKANKAIPGASTQTLIDKAREELLTAAFSLDAVQQTAASLVMDELALNQQIRTTLAKALEILDPANPIVFRSLAAASTALKLTQDVTRRALPLDKLNQALDVEELPELKIHIMTEHDVAEMRAQQRLEEAERDGNIEGVEDELETIRWLGSRRIEQLQHQDDDIVCEGFDPILPG
;
A
#
# COMPACT_ATOMS: atom_id res chain seq x y z
N MET A 1 -7.73 14.00 -69.33
CA MET A 1 -8.65 13.42 -68.32
C MET A 1 -8.49 14.19 -67.02
N PRO A 2 -9.56 14.80 -66.47
CA PRO A 2 -9.46 15.63 -65.28
C PRO A 2 -9.25 14.75 -64.03
N GLY A 3 -8.20 15.02 -63.27
CA GLY A 3 -7.87 14.27 -62.06
C GLY A 3 -8.96 14.40 -61.01
N LYS A 4 -9.58 13.28 -60.62
CA LYS A 4 -10.52 13.22 -59.49
C LYS A 4 -9.87 13.86 -58.27
N LYS A 5 -10.44 14.97 -57.78
CA LYS A 5 -10.06 15.57 -56.51
C LYS A 5 -10.24 14.52 -55.42
N LYS A 6 -9.21 14.32 -54.60
CA LYS A 6 -9.24 13.39 -53.47
C LYS A 6 -10.34 13.83 -52.52
N THR A 7 -11.22 12.91 -52.13
CA THR A 7 -12.21 13.18 -51.09
C THR A 7 -11.46 13.48 -49.78
N PRO A 8 -11.87 14.50 -49.00
CA PRO A 8 -11.25 14.83 -47.72
C PRO A 8 -11.13 13.62 -46.78
N ASP A 9 -12.10 12.70 -46.87
CA ASP A 9 -12.17 11.45 -46.13
C ASP A 9 -10.97 10.51 -46.38
N GLN A 10 -10.54 10.34 -47.64
CA GLN A 10 -9.37 9.49 -47.97
C GLN A 10 -8.05 10.09 -47.46
N THR A 11 -8.00 11.42 -47.28
CA THR A 11 -6.82 12.11 -46.77
C THR A 11 -6.69 11.86 -45.27
N ALA A 12 -7.79 12.02 -44.52
CA ALA A 12 -7.83 11.73 -43.09
C ALA A 12 -7.53 10.26 -42.78
N GLN A 13 -8.15 9.33 -43.52
CA GLN A 13 -7.92 7.89 -43.33
C GLN A 13 -6.45 7.49 -43.58
N ALA A 14 -5.80 8.08 -44.59
CA ALA A 14 -4.39 7.82 -44.85
C ALA A 14 -3.50 8.27 -43.68
N VAL A 15 -3.76 9.45 -43.09
CA VAL A 15 -3.02 9.98 -41.94
C VAL A 15 -3.23 9.09 -40.71
N ILE A 16 -4.47 8.74 -40.38
CA ILE A 16 -4.80 7.87 -39.25
C ILE A 16 -4.10 6.51 -39.38
N LEU A 17 -4.17 5.88 -40.55
CA LEU A 17 -3.49 4.61 -40.80
C LEU A 17 -1.97 4.74 -40.67
N ARG A 18 -1.40 5.88 -41.09
CA ARG A 18 0.02 6.14 -40.94
C ARG A 18 0.41 6.29 -39.47
N GLU A 19 -0.33 7.07 -38.70
CA GLU A 19 -0.09 7.29 -37.27
C GLU A 19 -0.37 6.04 -36.42
N ALA A 20 -1.18 5.11 -36.92
CA ALA A 20 -1.37 3.76 -36.37
C ALA A 20 -0.25 2.77 -36.76
N GLY A 21 0.77 3.21 -37.51
CA GLY A 21 1.96 2.41 -37.83
C GLY A 21 1.92 1.65 -39.16
N PHE A 22 0.88 1.82 -39.98
CA PHE A 22 0.80 1.12 -41.27
C PHE A 22 1.83 1.66 -42.29
N THR A 23 2.37 0.75 -43.11
CA THR A 23 3.35 1.07 -44.16
C THR A 23 2.69 1.67 -45.38
N LEU A 24 3.45 2.46 -46.18
CA LEU A 24 2.93 3.11 -47.39
C LEU A 24 2.24 2.15 -48.38
N PRO A 25 2.78 0.96 -48.69
CA PRO A 25 2.11 0.00 -49.57
C PRO A 25 0.81 -0.56 -48.98
N ALA A 26 0.75 -0.77 -47.66
CA ALA A 26 -0.45 -1.25 -46.98
C ALA A 26 -1.57 -0.20 -47.00
N ILE A 27 -1.23 1.08 -46.80
CA ILE A 27 -2.17 2.20 -46.90
C ILE A 27 -2.70 2.35 -48.33
N ALA A 28 -1.81 2.25 -49.33
CA ALA A 28 -2.16 2.33 -50.74
C ALA A 28 -3.14 1.22 -51.16
N SER A 29 -2.86 -0.02 -50.76
CA SER A 29 -3.73 -1.17 -51.00
C SER A 29 -5.09 -1.02 -50.31
N ARG A 30 -5.10 -0.62 -49.03
CA ARG A 30 -6.33 -0.51 -48.22
C ARG A 30 -7.26 0.63 -48.65
N LEU A 31 -6.71 1.71 -49.20
CA LEU A 31 -7.47 2.84 -49.71
C LEU A 31 -7.73 2.78 -51.23
N GLY A 32 -7.25 1.74 -51.91
CA GLY A 32 -7.40 1.58 -53.36
C GLY A 32 -6.73 2.68 -54.18
N ILE A 33 -5.62 3.24 -53.70
CA ILE A 33 -4.86 4.32 -54.36
C ILE A 33 -3.44 3.87 -54.72
N SER A 34 -2.77 4.59 -55.62
CA SER A 34 -1.36 4.30 -55.91
C SER A 34 -0.46 4.67 -54.74
N VAL A 35 0.68 3.97 -54.60
CA VAL A 35 1.69 4.25 -53.56
C VAL A 35 2.21 5.68 -53.63
N SER A 36 2.43 6.21 -54.85
CA SER A 36 2.83 7.61 -55.07
C SER A 36 1.76 8.61 -54.59
N THR A 37 0.48 8.24 -54.73
CA THR A 37 -0.66 9.03 -54.28
C THR A 37 -0.76 9.06 -52.76
N ALA A 38 -0.54 7.92 -52.09
CA ALA A 38 -0.46 7.81 -50.64
C ALA A 38 0.73 8.60 -50.09
N GLN A 39 1.92 8.45 -50.69
CA GLN A 39 3.13 9.18 -50.28
C GLN A 39 2.96 10.70 -50.34
N ARG A 40 2.30 11.22 -51.38
CA ARG A 40 2.02 12.65 -51.51
C ARG A 40 1.06 13.17 -50.42
N ILE A 41 0.05 12.37 -50.04
CA ILE A 41 -0.90 12.73 -48.97
C ILE A 41 -0.17 12.82 -47.63
N LEU A 42 0.61 11.79 -47.30
CA LEU A 42 1.29 11.70 -46.01
C LEU A 42 2.36 12.77 -45.85
N LYS A 43 3.12 13.08 -46.91
CA LYS A 43 4.10 14.19 -46.89
C LYS A 43 3.42 15.56 -46.71
N ALA A 44 2.30 15.81 -47.39
CA ALA A 44 1.57 17.08 -47.26
C ALA A 44 1.02 17.29 -45.84
N ASN A 45 0.66 16.21 -45.14
CA ASN A 45 0.10 16.24 -43.79
C ASN A 45 1.13 15.93 -42.68
N LYS A 46 2.43 15.83 -43.02
CA LYS A 46 3.53 15.51 -42.07
C LYS A 46 3.27 14.27 -41.19
N ALA A 47 2.53 13.28 -41.68
CA ALA A 47 2.14 12.11 -40.91
C ALA A 47 3.32 11.16 -40.66
N ILE A 48 3.62 10.90 -39.38
CA ILE A 48 4.76 10.07 -38.94
C ILE A 48 4.25 8.65 -38.62
N PRO A 49 4.94 7.59 -39.08
CA PRO A 49 4.56 6.22 -38.75
C PRO A 49 4.57 5.98 -37.25
N GLY A 50 3.46 5.51 -36.71
CA GLY A 50 3.37 5.09 -35.31
C GLY A 50 3.35 6.24 -34.28
N ALA A 51 3.10 7.48 -34.71
CA ALA A 51 3.00 8.61 -33.78
C ALA A 51 1.89 8.42 -32.74
N SER A 52 0.71 7.92 -33.14
CA SER A 52 -0.39 7.67 -32.18
C SER A 52 -0.10 6.49 -31.25
N THR A 53 0.56 5.44 -31.77
CA THR A 53 0.99 4.31 -30.95
C THR A 53 2.07 4.73 -29.96
N GLN A 54 2.99 5.62 -30.34
CA GLN A 54 4.01 6.14 -29.45
C GLN A 54 3.39 7.01 -28.35
N THR A 55 2.44 7.89 -28.68
CA THR A 55 1.72 8.68 -27.66
C THR A 55 0.90 7.82 -26.70
N LEU A 56 0.32 6.71 -27.17
CA LEU A 56 -0.40 5.76 -26.30
C LEU A 56 0.57 4.96 -25.42
N ILE A 57 1.73 4.57 -25.95
CA ILE A 57 2.80 3.90 -25.18
C ILE A 57 3.38 4.84 -24.13
N ASP A 58 3.62 6.10 -24.47
CA ASP A 58 4.17 7.10 -23.55
C ASP A 58 3.17 7.45 -22.46
N LYS A 59 1.88 7.59 -22.79
CA LYS A 59 0.80 7.77 -21.81
C LYS A 59 0.64 6.56 -20.88
N ALA A 60 0.66 5.35 -21.42
CA ALA A 60 0.60 4.12 -20.60
C ALA A 60 1.83 3.97 -19.68
N ARG A 61 3.01 4.42 -20.14
CA ARG A 61 4.23 4.45 -19.32
C ARG A 61 4.13 5.51 -18.21
N GLU A 62 3.60 6.69 -18.52
CA GLU A 62 3.38 7.77 -17.56
C GLU A 62 2.33 7.38 -16.52
N GLU A 63 1.23 6.74 -16.93
CA GLU A 63 0.22 6.17 -16.04
C GLU A 63 0.79 5.05 -15.15
N LEU A 64 1.62 4.14 -15.70
CA LEU A 64 2.30 3.11 -14.92
C LEU A 64 3.28 3.68 -13.90
N LEU A 65 4.06 4.70 -14.28
CA LEU A 65 4.96 5.37 -13.36
C LEU A 65 4.18 6.07 -12.24
N THR A 66 3.09 6.77 -12.59
CA THR A 66 2.23 7.46 -11.62
C THR A 66 1.57 6.47 -10.65
N ALA A 67 1.06 5.34 -11.16
CA ALA A 67 0.48 4.29 -10.33
C ALA A 67 1.51 3.57 -9.45
N ALA A 68 2.75 3.37 -9.94
CA ALA A 68 3.83 2.75 -9.18
C ALA A 68 4.33 3.62 -8.00
N PHE A 69 4.19 4.94 -8.09
CA PHE A 69 4.56 5.87 -7.00
C PHE A 69 3.43 6.15 -6.00
N SER A 70 2.18 5.74 -6.28
CA SER A 70 1.07 5.83 -5.32
C SER A 70 0.92 4.51 -4.54
N LEU A 71 1.30 4.53 -3.26
CA LEU A 71 1.26 3.35 -2.38
C LEU A 71 -0.13 2.70 -2.35
N ASP A 72 -1.21 3.50 -2.35
CA ASP A 72 -2.60 3.01 -2.35
C ASP A 72 -2.99 2.28 -3.64
N ALA A 73 -2.58 2.78 -4.82
CA ALA A 73 -2.90 2.12 -6.08
C ALA A 73 -2.11 0.82 -6.26
N VAL A 74 -0.85 0.78 -5.77
CA VAL A 74 -0.05 -0.44 -5.71
C VAL A 74 -0.68 -1.45 -4.77
N GLN A 75 -1.15 -1.02 -3.60
CA GLN A 75 -1.85 -1.88 -2.64
C GLN A 75 -3.16 -2.43 -3.21
N GLN A 76 -3.98 -1.61 -3.88
CA GLN A 76 -5.22 -2.07 -4.53
C GLN A 76 -4.93 -3.05 -5.67
N THR A 77 -3.91 -2.79 -6.49
CA THR A 77 -3.52 -3.68 -7.59
C THR A 77 -2.98 -5.00 -7.05
N ALA A 78 -2.14 -4.96 -6.02
CA ALA A 78 -1.65 -6.15 -5.33
C ALA A 78 -2.80 -6.95 -4.70
N ALA A 79 -3.75 -6.29 -4.04
CA ALA A 79 -4.94 -6.93 -3.48
C ALA A 79 -5.80 -7.59 -4.56
N SER A 80 -5.99 -6.94 -5.71
CA SER A 80 -6.71 -7.52 -6.85
C SER A 80 -6.02 -8.76 -7.39
N LEU A 81 -4.70 -8.69 -7.62
CA LEU A 81 -3.92 -9.83 -8.09
C LEU A 81 -3.97 -11.01 -7.12
N VAL A 82 -3.92 -10.73 -5.81
CA VAL A 82 -4.09 -11.73 -4.76
C VAL A 82 -5.46 -12.39 -4.81
N MET A 83 -6.53 -11.62 -4.99
CA MET A 83 -7.89 -12.14 -5.09
C MET A 83 -8.06 -13.03 -6.32
N ASP A 84 -7.48 -12.63 -7.45
CA ASP A 84 -7.46 -13.43 -8.68
C ASP A 84 -6.69 -14.75 -8.48
N GLU A 85 -5.52 -14.70 -7.82
CA GLU A 85 -4.71 -15.87 -7.50
C GLU A 85 -5.48 -16.87 -6.61
N LEU A 86 -6.25 -16.37 -5.63
CA LEU A 86 -7.11 -17.16 -4.75
C LEU A 86 -8.26 -17.81 -5.52
N ALA A 87 -8.94 -17.05 -6.38
CA ALA A 87 -10.02 -17.56 -7.22
C ALA A 87 -9.53 -18.67 -8.17
N LEU A 88 -8.37 -18.48 -8.78
CA LEU A 88 -7.75 -19.46 -9.67
C LEU A 88 -7.35 -20.74 -8.92
N ASN A 89 -6.79 -20.60 -7.71
CA ASN A 89 -6.51 -21.74 -6.82
C ASN A 89 -7.78 -22.54 -6.50
N GLN A 90 -8.87 -21.85 -6.19
CA GLN A 90 -10.15 -22.49 -5.86
C GLN A 90 -10.74 -23.22 -7.06
N GLN A 91 -10.64 -22.66 -8.25
CA GLN A 91 -11.03 -23.30 -9.49
C GLN A 91 -10.20 -24.55 -9.80
N ILE A 92 -8.87 -24.49 -9.61
CA ILE A 92 -7.97 -25.64 -9.76
C ILE A 92 -8.38 -26.76 -8.80
N ARG A 93 -8.59 -26.43 -7.51
CA ARG A 93 -9.00 -27.42 -6.50
C ARG A 93 -10.34 -28.08 -6.81
N THR A 94 -11.33 -27.29 -7.22
CA THR A 94 -12.67 -27.78 -7.58
C THR A 94 -12.61 -28.69 -8.80
N THR A 95 -11.81 -28.32 -9.79
CA THR A 95 -11.63 -29.11 -11.02
C THR A 95 -10.92 -30.43 -10.71
N LEU A 96 -9.92 -30.40 -9.83
CA LEU A 96 -9.22 -31.60 -9.36
C LEU A 96 -10.14 -32.55 -8.59
N ALA A 97 -10.96 -32.02 -7.68
CA ALA A 97 -11.93 -32.81 -6.93
C ALA A 97 -12.91 -33.54 -7.88
N LYS A 98 -13.44 -32.83 -8.88
CA LYS A 98 -14.31 -33.42 -9.92
C LYS A 98 -13.59 -34.47 -10.76
N ALA A 99 -12.33 -34.22 -11.13
CA ALA A 99 -11.54 -35.19 -11.87
C ALA A 99 -11.32 -36.48 -11.06
N LEU A 100 -11.05 -36.35 -9.75
CA LEU A 100 -10.89 -37.45 -8.81
C LEU A 100 -12.14 -38.35 -8.69
N GLU A 101 -13.35 -37.79 -8.83
CA GLU A 101 -14.61 -38.56 -8.76
C GLU A 101 -14.82 -39.48 -9.99
N ILE A 102 -14.26 -39.12 -11.14
CA ILE A 102 -14.46 -39.81 -12.42
C ILE A 102 -13.28 -40.74 -12.74
N LEU A 103 -12.25 -40.70 -11.90
CA LEU A 103 -10.99 -41.38 -12.07
C LEU A 103 -11.16 -42.90 -11.88
N ASP A 104 -10.71 -43.70 -12.86
CA ASP A 104 -10.65 -45.16 -12.72
C ASP A 104 -9.43 -45.56 -11.87
N PRO A 105 -9.62 -46.10 -10.65
CA PRO A 105 -8.53 -46.49 -9.77
C PRO A 105 -7.70 -47.67 -10.29
N ALA A 106 -8.18 -48.39 -11.31
CA ALA A 106 -7.45 -49.49 -11.95
C ALA A 106 -6.43 -49.00 -13.01
N ASN A 107 -6.47 -47.73 -13.42
CA ASN A 107 -5.61 -47.21 -14.49
C ASN A 107 -4.33 -46.54 -13.94
N PRO A 108 -3.11 -47.00 -14.28
CA PRO A 108 -1.88 -46.38 -13.77
C PRO A 108 -1.59 -44.96 -14.28
N ILE A 109 -2.16 -44.57 -15.44
CA ILE A 109 -1.98 -43.23 -16.03
C ILE A 109 -2.62 -42.16 -15.16
N VAL A 110 -3.71 -42.52 -14.48
CA VAL A 110 -4.44 -41.69 -13.53
C VAL A 110 -3.56 -41.25 -12.34
N PHE A 111 -2.69 -42.12 -11.83
CA PHE A 111 -1.80 -41.75 -10.72
C PHE A 111 -0.73 -40.73 -11.14
N ARG A 112 -0.30 -40.74 -12.41
CA ARG A 112 0.66 -39.75 -12.93
C ARG A 112 0.02 -38.38 -13.09
N SER A 113 -1.21 -38.31 -13.59
CA SER A 113 -1.93 -37.04 -13.68
C SER A 113 -2.23 -36.46 -12.30
N LEU A 114 -2.55 -37.30 -11.31
CA LEU A 114 -2.72 -36.89 -9.90
C LEU A 114 -1.42 -36.34 -9.30
N ALA A 115 -0.28 -36.98 -9.55
CA ALA A 115 1.03 -36.50 -9.09
C ALA A 115 1.39 -35.15 -9.73
N ALA A 116 1.14 -34.99 -11.04
CA ALA A 116 1.35 -33.73 -11.74
C ALA A 116 0.46 -32.61 -11.18
N ALA A 117 -0.81 -32.91 -10.92
CA ALA A 117 -1.76 -31.96 -10.37
C ALA A 117 -1.43 -31.57 -8.92
N SER A 118 -1.01 -32.52 -8.09
CA SER A 118 -0.51 -32.27 -6.73
C SER A 118 0.73 -31.36 -6.74
N THR A 119 1.64 -31.58 -7.70
CA THR A 119 2.84 -30.75 -7.87
C THR A 119 2.48 -29.33 -8.29
N ALA A 120 1.54 -29.17 -9.23
CA ALA A 120 1.03 -27.86 -9.61
C ALA A 120 0.39 -27.13 -8.41
N LEU A 121 -0.46 -27.80 -7.64
CA LEU A 121 -1.09 -27.25 -6.43
C LEU A 121 -0.06 -26.79 -5.39
N LYS A 122 0.97 -27.61 -5.15
CA LYS A 122 2.06 -27.28 -4.23
C LYS A 122 2.82 -26.03 -4.70
N LEU A 123 3.19 -25.98 -5.98
CA LEU A 123 3.91 -24.83 -6.54
C LEU A 123 3.07 -23.56 -6.44
N THR A 124 1.76 -23.63 -6.72
CA THR A 124 0.88 -22.47 -6.55
C THR A 124 0.79 -22.04 -5.08
N GLN A 125 0.65 -22.98 -4.13
CA GLN A 125 0.65 -22.65 -2.70
C GLN A 125 1.96 -22.02 -2.21
N ASP A 126 3.11 -22.51 -2.68
CA ASP A 126 4.43 -21.98 -2.32
C ASP A 126 4.62 -20.56 -2.86
N VAL A 127 4.10 -20.27 -4.06
CA VAL A 127 4.07 -18.92 -4.66
C VAL A 127 3.15 -18.01 -3.86
N THR A 128 1.92 -18.44 -3.55
CA THR A 128 0.96 -17.63 -2.78
C THR A 128 1.51 -17.27 -1.39
N ARG A 129 2.15 -18.21 -0.68
CA ARG A 129 2.78 -17.94 0.64
C ARG A 129 3.95 -16.96 0.56
N ARG A 130 4.70 -16.95 -0.54
CA ARG A 130 5.80 -16.00 -0.75
C ARG A 130 5.32 -14.62 -1.18
N ALA A 131 4.27 -14.56 -1.99
CA ALA A 131 3.67 -13.31 -2.48
C ALA A 131 2.89 -12.58 -1.38
N LEU A 132 2.25 -13.34 -0.48
CA LEU A 132 1.58 -12.84 0.72
C LEU A 132 2.31 -13.33 1.97
N PRO A 133 3.40 -12.67 2.39
CA PRO A 133 4.04 -12.99 3.65
C PRO A 133 3.14 -12.47 4.79
N LEU A 134 2.09 -13.24 5.12
CA LEU A 134 1.17 -12.95 6.23
C LEU A 134 1.95 -12.76 7.55
N ASP A 135 3.05 -13.50 7.71
CA ASP A 135 3.96 -13.36 8.86
C ASP A 135 4.66 -12.00 8.91
N LYS A 136 4.98 -11.40 7.75
CA LYS A 136 5.60 -10.06 7.66
C LYS A 136 4.57 -8.95 7.76
N LEU A 137 3.33 -9.19 7.30
CA LEU A 137 2.22 -8.26 7.50
C LEU A 137 1.89 -8.12 8.99
N ASN A 138 1.91 -9.21 9.76
CA ASN A 138 1.77 -9.15 11.22
C ASN A 138 2.93 -8.37 11.86
N GLN A 139 4.18 -8.59 11.44
CA GLN A 139 5.33 -7.80 11.94
C GLN A 139 5.28 -6.32 11.55
N ALA A 140 4.69 -5.98 10.39
CA ALA A 140 4.54 -4.59 9.95
C ALA A 140 3.37 -3.87 10.64
N LEU A 141 2.43 -4.60 11.24
CA LEU A 141 1.39 -4.07 12.12
C LEU A 141 1.90 -3.87 13.56
N ASP A 142 2.92 -4.62 13.97
CA ASP A 142 3.73 -4.40 15.19
C ASP A 142 4.74 -3.26 14.98
N VAL A 143 4.29 -2.09 14.50
CA VAL A 143 5.10 -0.88 14.62
C VAL A 143 5.15 -0.54 16.10
N GLU A 144 6.24 -0.90 16.77
CA GLU A 144 6.54 -0.40 18.12
C GLU A 144 6.45 1.13 18.08
N GLU A 145 5.47 1.70 18.80
CA GLU A 145 5.37 3.15 18.97
C GLU A 145 6.70 3.65 19.55
N LEU A 146 7.36 4.54 18.81
CA LEU A 146 8.56 5.21 19.30
C LEU A 146 8.23 5.92 20.62
N PRO A 147 9.02 5.72 21.68
CA PRO A 147 8.73 6.35 22.96
C PRO A 147 8.72 7.88 22.82
N GLU A 148 7.62 8.51 23.24
CA GLU A 148 7.49 9.96 23.21
C GLU A 148 8.38 10.61 24.27
N LEU A 149 9.24 11.54 23.86
CA LEU A 149 10.00 12.38 24.80
C LEU A 149 9.09 13.49 25.34
N LYS A 150 8.65 13.36 26.59
CA LYS A 150 7.85 14.38 27.29
C LYS A 150 8.74 15.24 28.20
N ILE A 151 8.94 16.51 27.82
CA ILE A 151 9.71 17.48 28.61
C ILE A 151 8.76 18.20 29.56
N HIS A 152 9.00 18.10 30.88
CA HIS A 152 8.24 18.78 31.92
C HIS A 152 9.15 19.73 32.71
N ILE A 153 8.61 20.87 33.15
CA ILE A 153 9.30 21.78 34.07
C ILE A 153 9.13 21.23 35.48
N MET A 154 10.24 20.91 36.14
CA MET A 154 10.22 20.40 37.51
C MET A 154 9.87 21.50 38.51
N THR A 155 8.96 21.20 39.42
CA THR A 155 8.70 22.04 40.60
C THR A 155 9.77 21.82 41.66
N GLU A 156 9.87 22.71 42.65
CA GLU A 156 10.80 22.55 43.78
C GLU A 156 10.59 21.24 44.53
N HIS A 157 9.34 20.77 44.58
CA HIS A 157 8.99 19.50 45.20
C HIS A 157 9.50 18.29 44.39
N ASP A 158 9.36 18.33 43.06
CA ASP A 158 9.88 17.29 42.16
C ASP A 158 11.41 17.21 42.25
N VAL A 159 12.08 18.36 42.42
CA VAL A 159 13.52 18.41 42.66
C VAL A 159 13.86 17.80 44.02
N ALA A 160 13.10 18.08 45.07
CA ALA A 160 13.35 17.51 46.40
C ALA A 160 13.20 15.98 46.41
N GLU A 161 12.16 15.46 45.75
CA GLU A 161 11.92 14.03 45.58
C GLU A 161 13.04 13.36 44.77
N MET A 162 13.43 13.95 43.63
CA MET A 162 14.57 13.46 42.84
C MET A 162 15.87 13.42 43.65
N ARG A 163 16.13 14.44 44.48
CA ARG A 163 17.33 14.50 45.32
C ARG A 163 17.30 13.47 46.45
N ALA A 164 16.14 13.19 47.04
CA ALA A 164 15.99 12.13 48.03
C ALA A 164 16.20 10.75 47.37
N GLN A 165 15.66 10.54 46.18
CA GLN A 165 15.87 9.31 45.41
C GLN A 165 17.35 9.09 45.06
N GLN A 166 18.08 10.15 44.67
CA GLN A 166 19.53 10.06 44.42
C GLN A 166 20.33 9.69 45.68
N ARG A 167 19.98 10.25 46.85
CA ARG A 167 20.65 9.91 48.12
C ARG A 167 20.33 8.48 48.57
N LEU A 168 19.11 8.01 48.31
CA LEU A 168 18.73 6.62 48.53
C LEU A 168 19.58 5.66 47.68
N GLU A 169 19.70 5.92 46.37
CA GLU A 169 20.51 5.11 45.46
C GLU A 169 22.01 5.12 45.83
N GLU A 170 22.51 6.24 46.36
CA GLU A 170 23.87 6.36 46.89
C GLU A 170 24.06 5.53 48.17
N ALA A 171 23.12 5.64 49.13
CA ALA A 171 23.15 4.85 50.36
C ALA A 171 23.03 3.34 50.11
N GLU A 172 22.21 2.92 49.14
CA GLU A 172 22.12 1.53 48.70
C GLU A 172 23.42 1.04 48.07
N ARG A 173 24.06 1.86 47.23
CA ARG A 173 25.35 1.54 46.60
C ARG A 173 26.46 1.40 47.64
N ASP A 174 26.46 2.26 48.65
CA ASP A 174 27.48 2.29 49.71
C ASP A 174 27.19 1.29 50.84
N GLY A 175 26.03 0.62 50.81
CA GLY A 175 25.62 -0.35 51.84
C GLY A 175 25.28 0.30 53.19
N ASN A 176 24.93 1.58 53.20
CA ASN A 176 24.54 2.32 54.39
C ASN A 176 23.06 2.09 54.71
N ILE A 177 22.77 1.10 55.55
CA ILE A 177 21.39 0.69 55.91
C ILE A 177 20.63 1.82 56.62
N GLU A 178 21.29 2.60 57.48
CA GLU A 178 20.68 3.73 58.20
C GLU A 178 20.32 4.86 57.22
N GLY A 179 21.21 5.17 56.28
CA GLY A 179 20.93 6.16 55.23
C GLY A 179 19.80 5.74 54.28
N VAL A 180 19.62 4.44 54.03
CA VAL A 180 18.48 3.93 53.24
C VAL A 180 17.17 4.15 53.99
N GLU A 181 17.13 3.86 55.29
CA GLU A 181 15.93 4.02 56.11
C GLU A 181 15.51 5.51 56.22
N ASP A 182 16.46 6.40 56.46
CA ASP A 182 16.25 7.84 56.57
C ASP A 182 15.70 8.46 55.27
N GLU A 183 16.23 8.07 54.11
CA GLU A 183 15.78 8.60 52.82
C GLU A 183 14.41 8.01 52.42
N LEU A 184 14.12 6.75 52.78
CA LEU A 184 12.79 6.17 52.60
C LEU A 184 11.73 6.87 53.45
N GLU A 185 12.06 7.29 54.67
CA GLU A 185 11.19 8.15 55.47
C GLU A 185 10.99 9.54 54.84
N THR A 186 12.07 10.12 54.31
CA THR A 186 12.03 11.41 53.62
C THR A 186 11.11 11.37 52.39
N ILE A 187 11.21 10.33 51.55
CA ILE A 187 10.33 10.14 50.38
C ILE A 187 8.87 9.95 50.82
N ARG A 188 8.61 9.18 51.87
CA ARG A 188 7.26 8.98 52.43
C ARG A 188 6.65 10.29 52.94
N TRP A 189 7.45 11.11 53.61
CA TRP A 189 7.01 12.42 54.09
C TRP A 189 6.70 13.38 52.94
N LEU A 190 7.54 13.42 51.90
CA LEU A 190 7.29 14.21 50.69
C LEU A 190 5.99 13.78 49.98
N GLY A 191 5.79 12.45 49.81
CA GLY A 191 4.58 11.91 49.20
C GLY A 191 3.30 12.23 49.97
N SER A 192 3.35 12.18 51.31
CA SER A 192 2.21 12.55 52.16
C SER A 192 1.82 14.02 51.98
N ARG A 193 2.83 14.90 51.89
CA ARG A 193 2.63 16.33 51.68
C ARG A 193 2.06 16.67 50.29
N ARG A 194 2.42 15.90 49.26
CA ARG A 194 1.85 16.04 47.90
C ARG A 194 0.35 15.72 47.90
N ILE A 195 -0.06 14.69 48.64
CA ILE A 195 -1.48 14.29 48.75
C ILE A 195 -2.29 15.38 49.44
N GLU A 196 -1.76 15.97 50.52
CA GLU A 196 -2.42 17.09 51.22
C GLU A 196 -2.56 18.34 50.32
N GLN A 197 -1.56 18.65 49.51
CA GLN A 197 -1.61 19.78 48.56
C GLN A 197 -2.64 19.58 47.45
N LEU A 198 -2.78 18.36 46.93
CA LEU A 198 -3.78 18.02 45.91
C LEU A 198 -5.21 18.09 46.48
N GLN A 199 -5.41 17.60 47.71
CA GLN A 199 -6.71 17.67 48.39
C GLN A 199 -7.17 19.11 48.64
N HIS A 200 -6.26 20.05 48.89
CA HIS A 200 -6.60 21.46 49.04
C HIS A 200 -6.83 22.21 47.72
N GLN A 201 -6.34 21.72 46.58
CA GLN A 201 -6.61 22.35 45.28
C GLN A 201 -8.01 22.03 44.73
N ASP A 202 -8.57 20.87 45.08
CA ASP A 202 -9.92 20.47 44.64
C ASP A 202 -11.07 21.19 45.39
N ASP A 203 -10.81 21.76 46.57
CA ASP A 203 -11.81 22.47 47.39
C ASP A 203 -12.07 23.93 46.94
N ASP A 204 -11.25 24.50 46.07
CA ASP A 204 -11.31 25.90 45.62
C ASP A 204 -12.03 26.12 44.26
N ILE A 205 -12.71 25.08 43.72
CA ILE A 205 -13.48 25.21 42.48
C ILE A 205 -14.83 25.91 42.76
N VAL A 206 -14.87 27.23 42.63
CA VAL A 206 -16.13 28.00 42.56
C VAL A 206 -16.79 27.75 41.20
N CYS A 207 -17.78 26.86 41.15
CA CYS A 207 -18.67 26.73 40.01
C CYS A 207 -19.58 27.96 39.92
N GLU A 208 -19.19 28.98 39.13
CA GLU A 208 -20.09 30.07 38.78
C GLU A 208 -21.30 29.49 38.00
N GLY A 209 -22.49 29.62 38.60
CA GLY A 209 -23.74 29.07 38.10
C GLY A 209 -24.12 29.67 36.73
N PHE A 210 -24.34 28.78 35.78
CA PHE A 210 -24.85 29.09 34.44
C PHE A 210 -26.37 29.33 34.52
N ASP A 211 -26.81 30.59 34.41
CA ASP A 211 -28.24 30.94 34.34
C ASP A 211 -28.82 30.61 32.95
N PRO A 212 -29.85 29.75 32.84
CA PRO A 212 -30.48 29.46 31.55
C PRO A 212 -31.50 30.54 31.19
N ILE A 213 -31.21 31.30 30.13
CA ILE A 213 -32.19 32.17 29.47
C ILE A 213 -33.25 31.28 28.81
N LEU A 214 -34.48 31.29 29.34
CA LEU A 214 -35.66 30.71 28.67
C LEU A 214 -36.17 31.67 27.57
N PRO A 215 -36.49 31.18 26.36
CA PRO A 215 -37.13 32.00 25.35
C PRO A 215 -38.64 32.05 25.61
N GLY A 216 -39.17 33.26 25.76
CA GLY A 216 -40.60 33.57 25.70
C GLY A 216 -40.91 34.37 24.43
#